data_AF-A0A919R3N5-F1
#
_entry.id   AF-A0A919R3N5-F1
#
_cell.length_a   1.000
_cell.length_b   1.000
_cell.length_c   1.000
_cell.angle_alpha   90.00
_cell.angle_beta   90.00
_cell.angle_gamma   90.00
#
_symmetry.space_group_name_H-M   'P 1'
#
loop_
_entity.id
_entity.type
_entity.pdbx_description
1 polymer ?
#
loop_
_entity_poly.entity_id
_entity_poly.type
_entity_poly.pdbx_seq_one_letter_code
_entity_poly.pdbx_strand_id
1 'polypeptide(L)'
;MTWDENQHRVSGAFEEWRTSTQDIRAFEYLSLKWAEEGFGKLEKEASRIADQENRPPSALFGDLDVFFEKYDELSGGLWSTDYAWMIEAAAIKDMVTAFEVYAEKSLDEALKPFKIQVPRSGRLQSPGWRELVRLHRLIGNDLNTPGINRSRNIRHILTHQRGELRTVELRAQFSQADPEPPSDLDAEDYGMWIATNPIQSTIDLSSHVVNGISDELARVVRKMDPRIWALSWGRNIPGVEVDVGEIHKEIERQWIRMRR
;
A
#
# COMPACT_ATOMS: atom_id res chain seq x y z
N MET A 1 32.09 -5.01 11.19
CA MET A 1 30.77 -5.55 11.60
C MET A 1 29.94 -5.72 10.33
N THR A 2 29.08 -6.72 10.26
CA THR A 2 28.21 -6.96 9.10
C THR A 2 26.77 -6.65 9.47
N TRP A 3 25.97 -6.24 8.48
CA TRP A 3 24.53 -6.08 8.65
C TRP A 3 23.89 -7.40 9.10
N ASP A 4 22.99 -7.32 10.08
CA ASP A 4 22.30 -8.48 10.66
C ASP A 4 21.00 -8.05 11.35
N GLU A 5 19.87 -8.35 10.71
CA GLU A 5 18.52 -8.07 11.23
C GLU A 5 18.27 -8.70 12.61
N ASN A 6 18.76 -9.93 12.83
CA ASN A 6 18.51 -10.67 14.08
C ASN A 6 19.30 -10.12 15.26
N GLN A 7 20.43 -9.47 15.00
CA GLN A 7 21.28 -8.85 16.01
C GLN A 7 21.06 -7.34 16.13
N HIS A 8 20.01 -6.80 15.51
CA HIS A 8 19.75 -5.35 15.45
C HIS A 8 20.93 -4.53 14.90
N ARG A 9 21.72 -5.13 14.00
CA ARG A 9 22.81 -4.45 13.29
C ARG A 9 22.27 -3.98 11.93
N VAL A 10 21.35 -3.03 12.00
CA VAL A 10 20.58 -2.47 10.88
C VAL A 10 20.67 -0.94 10.91
N SER A 11 20.23 -0.24 9.86
CA SER A 11 20.19 1.22 9.90
C SER A 11 19.15 1.74 10.91
N GLY A 12 19.28 3.01 11.32
CA GLY A 12 18.25 3.65 12.13
C GLY A 12 16.92 3.75 11.38
N ALA A 13 16.98 4.07 10.08
CA ALA A 13 15.81 4.08 9.20
C ALA A 13 15.08 2.72 9.16
N PHE A 14 15.80 1.61 9.16
CA PHE A 14 15.21 0.26 9.17
C PHE A 14 14.48 -0.04 10.48
N GLU A 15 15.06 0.30 11.62
CA GLU A 15 14.43 0.12 12.94
C GLU A 15 13.10 0.87 13.06
N GLU A 16 13.10 2.13 12.61
CA GLU A 16 11.89 2.95 12.57
C GLU A 16 10.84 2.37 11.61
N TRP A 17 11.25 1.99 10.40
CA TRP A 17 10.37 1.34 9.43
C TRP A 17 9.75 0.06 9.99
N ARG A 18 10.57 -0.81 10.59
CA ARG A 18 10.10 -2.08 11.19
C ARG A 18 9.02 -1.82 12.22
N THR A 19 9.24 -0.86 13.11
CA THR A 19 8.25 -0.46 14.14
C THR A 19 6.95 0.02 13.49
N SER A 20 7.02 0.94 12.53
CA SER A 20 5.82 1.41 11.82
C SER A 20 5.07 0.29 11.09
N THR A 21 5.78 -0.65 10.46
CA THR A 21 5.12 -1.77 9.76
C THR A 21 4.45 -2.75 10.72
N GLN A 22 5.04 -2.96 11.91
CA GLN A 22 4.41 -3.77 12.96
C GLN A 22 3.13 -3.11 13.47
N ASP A 23 3.16 -1.80 13.70
CA ASP A 23 1.98 -1.04 14.13
C ASP A 23 0.87 -1.08 13.06
N ILE A 24 1.20 -0.91 11.78
CA ILE A 24 0.22 -0.95 10.68
C ILE A 24 -0.41 -2.34 10.56
N ARG A 25 0.40 -3.41 10.63
CA ARG A 25 -0.11 -4.79 10.59
C ARG A 25 -0.99 -5.11 11.80
N ALA A 26 -0.61 -4.62 12.97
CA ALA A 26 -1.42 -4.77 14.18
C ALA A 26 -2.75 -4.01 14.05
N PHE A 27 -2.73 -2.79 13.51
CA PHE A 27 -3.92 -2.00 13.22
C PHE A 27 -4.87 -2.73 12.27
N GLU A 28 -4.38 -3.22 11.13
CA GLU A 28 -5.16 -4.00 10.15
C GLU A 28 -5.81 -5.22 10.83
N TYR A 29 -4.98 -6.10 11.42
CA TYR A 29 -5.44 -7.34 12.02
C TYR A 29 -6.44 -7.14 13.15
N LEU A 30 -6.15 -6.25 14.10
CA LEU A 30 -7.04 -5.99 15.24
C LEU A 30 -8.35 -5.33 14.78
N SER A 31 -8.29 -4.40 13.83
CA SER A 31 -9.49 -3.72 13.33
C SER A 31 -10.41 -4.67 12.57
N LEU A 32 -9.85 -5.55 11.72
CA LEU A 32 -10.65 -6.57 11.01
C LEU A 32 -11.28 -7.57 11.98
N LYS A 33 -10.52 -8.01 12.99
CA LYS A 33 -11.05 -8.92 14.03
C LYS A 33 -12.21 -8.27 14.81
N TRP A 34 -12.05 -7.02 15.22
CA TRP A 34 -13.12 -6.29 15.91
C TRP A 34 -14.32 -6.04 15.02
N ALA A 35 -14.10 -5.78 13.73
CA ALA A 35 -15.16 -5.62 12.74
C ALA A 35 -15.97 -6.91 12.58
N GLU A 36 -15.30 -8.06 12.43
CA GLU A 36 -15.95 -9.37 12.32
C GLU A 36 -16.85 -9.64 13.54
N GLU A 37 -16.33 -9.43 14.76
CA GLU A 37 -17.10 -9.60 15.99
C GLU A 37 -18.25 -8.59 16.11
N GLY A 38 -18.04 -7.34 15.68
CA GLY A 38 -19.02 -6.26 15.75
C GLY A 38 -20.17 -6.47 14.77
N PHE A 39 -19.85 -6.62 13.48
CA PHE A 39 -20.84 -6.86 12.42
C PHE A 39 -21.56 -8.19 12.61
N GLY A 40 -20.88 -9.23 13.08
CA GLY A 40 -21.54 -10.50 13.41
C GLY A 40 -22.59 -10.39 14.53
N LYS A 41 -22.48 -9.39 15.43
CA LYS A 41 -23.54 -9.09 16.41
C LYS A 41 -24.69 -8.33 15.77
N LEU A 42 -24.40 -7.35 14.91
CA LEU A 42 -25.42 -6.59 14.17
C LEU A 42 -26.24 -7.51 13.26
N GLU A 43 -25.58 -8.43 12.56
CA GLU A 43 -26.20 -9.44 11.71
C GLU A 43 -27.16 -10.32 12.51
N LYS A 44 -26.70 -10.90 13.63
CA LYS A 44 -27.55 -11.71 14.52
C LYS A 44 -28.76 -10.95 15.04
N GLU A 45 -28.58 -9.68 15.38
CA GLU A 45 -29.68 -8.84 15.86
C GLU A 45 -30.68 -8.50 14.75
N ALA A 46 -30.20 -8.17 13.55
CA ALA A 46 -31.04 -7.95 12.38
C ALA A 46 -31.85 -9.21 12.02
N SER A 47 -31.22 -10.39 12.02
CA SER A 47 -31.92 -11.67 11.82
C SER A 47 -32.98 -11.91 12.89
N ARG A 48 -32.65 -11.67 14.16
CA ARG A 48 -33.60 -11.83 15.28
C ARG A 48 -34.82 -10.92 15.12
N ILE A 49 -34.64 -9.69 14.66
CA ILE A 49 -35.76 -8.76 14.41
C ILE A 49 -36.58 -9.22 13.21
N ALA A 50 -35.92 -9.60 12.11
CA ALA A 50 -36.59 -10.09 10.91
C ALA A 50 -37.49 -11.31 11.22
N ASP A 51 -36.98 -12.27 11.99
CA ASP A 51 -37.74 -13.45 12.44
C ASP A 51 -38.97 -13.09 13.29
N GLN A 52 -38.90 -11.99 14.05
CA GLN A 52 -39.99 -11.54 14.94
C GLN A 52 -41.09 -10.76 14.21
N GLU A 53 -40.73 -10.01 13.16
CA GLU A 53 -41.67 -9.15 12.47
C GLU A 53 -42.66 -9.92 11.57
N ASN A 54 -42.36 -11.17 11.23
CA ASN A 54 -43.26 -12.15 10.58
C ASN A 54 -44.13 -11.52 9.46
N ARG A 55 -43.52 -10.63 8.65
CA ARG A 55 -44.21 -9.93 7.57
C ARG A 55 -44.41 -10.90 6.40
N PRO A 56 -45.53 -10.82 5.66
CA PRO A 56 -45.68 -11.60 4.45
C PRO A 56 -44.56 -11.23 3.46
N PRO A 57 -43.86 -12.21 2.88
CA PRO A 57 -42.75 -11.97 1.97
C PRO A 57 -43.18 -11.01 0.84
N SER A 58 -42.39 -9.98 0.55
CA SER A 58 -42.72 -9.07 -0.55
C SER A 58 -42.68 -9.85 -1.88
N ALA A 59 -43.56 -9.51 -2.83
CA ALA A 59 -43.65 -10.20 -4.12
C ALA A 59 -42.39 -10.05 -5.00
N LEU A 60 -41.44 -9.18 -4.61
CA LEU A 60 -40.20 -8.93 -5.34
C LEU A 60 -38.95 -9.52 -4.67
N PHE A 61 -38.90 -9.63 -3.34
CA PHE A 61 -37.66 -10.02 -2.63
C PHE A 61 -37.85 -10.91 -1.37
N GLY A 62 -39.08 -11.21 -0.97
CA GLY A 62 -39.36 -12.12 0.16
C GLY A 62 -39.00 -11.57 1.56
N ASP A 63 -38.82 -12.46 2.56
CA ASP A 63 -38.44 -12.12 3.96
C ASP A 63 -37.05 -11.45 4.11
N LEU A 64 -36.25 -11.45 3.04
CA LEU A 64 -34.93 -10.84 2.99
C LEU A 64 -34.99 -9.31 3.11
N ASP A 65 -36.08 -8.67 2.69
CA ASP A 65 -36.23 -7.20 2.73
C ASP A 65 -36.12 -6.64 4.16
N VAL A 66 -36.74 -7.30 5.14
CA VAL A 66 -36.74 -6.84 6.54
C VAL A 66 -35.36 -7.00 7.16
N PHE A 67 -34.67 -8.11 6.89
CA PHE A 67 -33.29 -8.30 7.35
C PHE A 67 -32.37 -7.20 6.79
N PHE A 68 -32.42 -6.96 5.48
CA PHE A 68 -31.59 -5.95 4.83
C PHE A 68 -31.89 -4.55 5.37
N GLU A 69 -33.16 -4.17 5.50
CA GLU A 69 -33.58 -2.89 6.09
C GLU A 69 -33.04 -2.73 7.53
N LYS A 70 -33.20 -3.76 8.36
CA LYS A 70 -32.76 -3.70 9.76
C LYS A 70 -31.26 -3.73 9.92
N TYR A 71 -30.57 -4.51 9.10
CA TYR A 71 -29.12 -4.52 9.07
C TYR A 71 -28.57 -3.16 8.63
N ASP A 72 -29.16 -2.55 7.60
CA ASP A 72 -28.79 -1.21 7.12
C ASP A 72 -29.02 -0.15 8.22
N GLU A 73 -30.16 -0.19 8.91
CA GLU A 73 -30.48 0.69 10.05
C GLU A 73 -29.47 0.53 11.21
N LEU A 74 -29.18 -0.72 11.62
CA LEU A 74 -28.27 -1.01 12.72
C LEU A 74 -26.81 -0.70 12.40
N SER A 75 -26.40 -0.91 11.15
CA SER A 75 -25.03 -0.64 10.68
C SER A 75 -24.81 0.80 10.22
N GLY A 76 -25.88 1.61 10.11
CA GLY A 76 -25.82 2.96 9.55
C GLY A 76 -25.47 2.98 8.06
N GLY A 77 -25.84 1.93 7.33
CA GLY A 77 -25.56 1.76 5.91
C GLY A 77 -24.17 1.23 5.58
N LEU A 78 -23.38 0.82 6.57
CA LEU A 78 -22.01 0.36 6.38
C LEU A 78 -21.93 -1.16 6.46
N TRP A 79 -21.62 -1.80 5.34
CA TRP A 79 -21.49 -3.25 5.28
C TRP A 79 -20.14 -3.74 5.82
N SER A 80 -20.10 -4.97 6.31
CA SER A 80 -18.88 -5.56 6.88
C SER A 80 -17.76 -5.64 5.82
N THR A 81 -18.11 -5.97 4.59
CA THR A 81 -17.21 -6.00 3.43
C THR A 81 -16.66 -4.62 3.08
N ASP A 82 -17.51 -3.59 3.12
CA ASP A 82 -17.10 -2.21 2.84
C ASP A 82 -16.17 -1.68 3.95
N TYR A 83 -16.49 -2.00 5.21
CA TYR A 83 -15.64 -1.65 6.33
C TYR A 83 -14.27 -2.34 6.24
N ALA A 84 -14.25 -3.65 5.96
CA ALA A 84 -13.01 -4.39 5.77
C ALA A 84 -12.17 -3.76 4.64
N TRP A 85 -12.78 -3.46 3.50
CA TRP A 85 -12.11 -2.78 2.40
C TRP A 85 -11.52 -1.43 2.82
N MET A 86 -12.24 -0.63 3.62
CA MET A 86 -11.74 0.65 4.13
C MET A 86 -10.51 0.50 5.04
N ILE A 87 -10.50 -0.51 5.91
CA ILE A 87 -9.35 -0.82 6.78
C ILE A 87 -8.14 -1.25 5.94
N GLU A 88 -8.33 -2.15 4.99
CA GLU A 88 -7.29 -2.64 4.10
C GLU A 88 -6.71 -1.52 3.22
N ALA A 89 -7.58 -0.64 2.72
CA ALA A 89 -7.17 0.56 2.00
C ALA A 89 -6.32 1.49 2.86
N ALA A 90 -6.68 1.68 4.14
CA ALA A 90 -5.90 2.48 5.08
C ALA A 90 -4.53 1.84 5.33
N ALA A 91 -4.49 0.53 5.60
CA ALA A 91 -3.26 -0.22 5.85
C ALA A 91 -2.28 -0.12 4.68
N ILE A 92 -2.74 -0.30 3.43
CA ILE A 92 -1.88 -0.16 2.24
C ILE A 92 -1.35 1.27 2.10
N LYS A 93 -2.21 2.28 2.28
CA LYS A 93 -1.77 3.68 2.16
C LYS A 93 -0.66 4.00 3.15
N ASP A 94 -0.82 3.56 4.39
CA ASP A 94 0.16 3.78 5.44
C ASP A 94 1.43 2.96 5.23
N MET A 95 1.32 1.71 4.76
CA MET A 95 2.47 0.85 4.46
C MET A 95 3.34 1.44 3.35
N VAL A 96 2.74 1.93 2.26
CA VAL A 96 3.46 2.59 1.16
C VAL A 96 4.09 3.90 1.66
N THR A 97 3.40 4.64 2.53
CA THR A 97 3.93 5.88 3.12
C THR A 97 5.12 5.60 4.04
N ALA A 98 5.04 4.59 4.90
CA ALA A 98 6.14 4.14 5.76
C ALA A 98 7.37 3.73 4.93
N PHE A 99 7.16 3.08 3.78
CA PHE A 99 8.22 2.77 2.83
C PHE A 99 8.86 4.02 2.20
N GLU A 100 8.07 5.01 1.79
CA GLU A 100 8.61 6.28 1.25
C GLU A 100 9.41 7.05 2.31
N VAL A 101 8.94 7.06 3.56
CA VAL A 101 9.66 7.65 4.69
C VAL A 101 10.96 6.90 4.97
N TYR A 102 10.95 5.56 4.90
CA TYR A 102 12.17 4.76 4.97
C TYR A 102 13.17 5.15 3.88
N ALA A 103 12.73 5.27 2.62
CA ALA A 103 13.59 5.66 1.51
C ALA A 103 14.24 7.03 1.78
N GLU A 104 13.46 8.03 2.19
CA GLU A 104 14.01 9.34 2.55
C GLU A 104 15.05 9.25 3.69
N LYS A 105 14.68 8.63 4.82
CA LYS A 105 15.53 8.57 6.01
C LYS A 105 16.81 7.77 5.78
N SER A 106 16.70 6.63 5.09
CA SER A 106 17.84 5.78 4.78
C SER A 106 18.84 6.48 3.86
N LEU A 107 18.35 7.28 2.90
CA LEU A 107 19.21 8.10 2.05
C LEU A 107 19.95 9.18 2.86
N ASP A 108 19.24 9.90 3.73
CA ASP A 108 19.88 10.89 4.62
C ASP A 108 20.95 10.23 5.51
N GLU A 109 20.63 9.06 6.09
CA GLU A 109 21.55 8.30 6.94
C GLU A 109 22.80 7.86 6.18
N ALA A 110 22.64 7.40 4.93
CA ALA A 110 23.74 6.96 4.08
C ALA A 110 24.64 8.12 3.63
N LEU A 111 24.08 9.32 3.41
CA LEU A 111 24.80 10.50 2.91
C LEU A 111 25.43 11.36 4.02
N LYS A 112 24.98 11.19 5.27
CA LYS A 112 25.46 11.93 6.43
C LYS A 112 26.98 11.88 6.64
N PRO A 113 27.68 10.72 6.52
CA PRO A 113 29.15 10.66 6.67
C PRO A 113 29.90 11.49 5.63
N PHE A 114 29.31 11.69 4.46
CA PHE A 114 29.87 12.48 3.36
C PHE A 114 29.54 13.98 3.46
N LYS A 115 28.81 14.40 4.51
CA LYS A 115 28.33 15.78 4.71
C LYS A 115 27.45 16.27 3.55
N ILE A 116 26.76 15.35 2.88
CA ILE A 116 25.84 15.64 1.79
C ILE A 116 24.43 15.72 2.36
N GLN A 117 23.70 16.77 1.98
CA GLN A 117 22.29 16.95 2.34
C GLN A 117 21.41 16.70 1.13
N VAL A 118 20.36 15.89 1.30
CA VAL A 118 19.37 15.67 0.25
C VAL A 118 18.59 16.96 0.01
N PRO A 119 18.51 17.45 -1.24
CA PRO A 119 17.80 18.68 -1.57
C PRO A 119 16.30 18.54 -1.31
N ARG A 120 15.72 19.59 -0.73
CA ARG A 120 14.29 19.69 -0.40
C ARG A 120 13.77 21.06 -0.83
N SER A 121 12.55 21.10 -1.37
CA SER A 121 11.89 22.34 -1.78
C SER A 121 11.38 23.19 -0.60
N GLY A 122 11.42 22.66 0.63
CA GLY A 122 11.10 23.38 1.85
C GLY A 122 11.53 22.60 3.10
N ARG A 123 11.56 23.26 4.26
CA ARG A 123 12.01 22.65 5.54
C ARG A 123 11.18 21.44 5.97
N LEU A 124 9.91 21.41 5.59
CA LEU A 124 8.95 20.35 5.93
C LEU A 124 8.59 19.46 4.74
N GLN A 125 9.29 19.60 3.61
CA GLN A 125 8.96 18.87 2.40
C GLN A 125 9.93 17.71 2.18
N SER A 126 9.37 16.52 1.98
CA SER A 126 10.11 15.36 1.52
C SER A 126 10.62 15.58 0.08
N PRO A 127 11.78 15.01 -0.27
CA PRO A 127 12.22 14.95 -1.66
C PRO A 127 11.15 14.27 -2.52
N GLY A 128 11.00 14.72 -3.77
CA GLY A 128 10.11 14.04 -4.70
C GLY A 128 10.58 12.61 -4.97
N TRP A 129 9.64 11.73 -5.33
CA TRP A 129 9.95 10.31 -5.55
C TRP A 129 10.99 10.09 -6.65
N ARG A 130 10.94 10.89 -7.72
CA ARG A 130 11.91 10.77 -8.82
C ARG A 130 13.32 11.09 -8.34
N GLU A 131 13.45 12.04 -7.42
CA GLU A 131 14.71 12.40 -6.77
C GLU A 131 15.21 11.27 -5.89
N LEU A 132 14.34 10.68 -5.04
CA LEU A 132 14.68 9.52 -4.22
C LEU A 132 15.18 8.36 -5.09
N VAL A 133 14.45 7.99 -6.15
CA VAL A 133 14.85 6.93 -7.09
C VAL A 133 16.24 7.18 -7.67
N ARG A 134 16.52 8.41 -8.14
CA ARG A 134 17.82 8.74 -8.73
C ARG A 134 18.95 8.66 -7.70
N LEU A 135 18.76 9.23 -6.52
CA LEU A 135 19.80 9.27 -5.50
C LEU A 135 20.06 7.89 -4.89
N HIS A 136 19.02 7.07 -4.68
CA HIS A 136 19.19 5.68 -4.28
C HIS A 136 19.97 4.88 -5.31
N ARG A 137 19.76 5.12 -6.60
CA ARG A 137 20.51 4.47 -7.67
C ARG A 137 22.01 4.77 -7.58
N LEU A 138 22.39 6.00 -7.26
CA LEU A 138 23.80 6.40 -7.12
C LEU A 138 24.51 5.70 -5.94
N ILE A 139 23.76 5.32 -4.90
CA ILE A 139 24.31 4.54 -3.78
C ILE A 139 24.17 3.03 -3.97
N GLY A 140 23.69 2.58 -5.13
CA GLY A 140 23.57 1.17 -5.53
C GLY A 140 22.24 0.49 -5.16
N ASN A 141 21.23 1.27 -4.77
CA ASN A 141 19.89 0.78 -4.45
C ASN A 141 18.92 0.98 -5.61
N ASP A 142 17.96 0.07 -5.77
CA ASP A 142 16.92 0.17 -6.80
C ASP A 142 15.53 0.33 -6.16
N LEU A 143 14.98 1.54 -6.28
CA LEU A 143 13.62 1.87 -5.88
C LEU A 143 12.62 1.78 -7.04
N ASN A 144 13.07 1.64 -8.28
CA ASN A 144 12.21 1.70 -9.46
C ASN A 144 11.79 0.30 -9.93
N THR A 145 11.37 -0.55 -8.99
CA THR A 145 10.91 -1.90 -9.32
C THR A 145 9.44 -1.86 -9.75
N PRO A 146 8.99 -2.81 -10.59
CA PRO A 146 7.58 -2.93 -10.96
C PRO A 146 6.64 -3.00 -9.75
N GLY A 147 7.04 -3.74 -8.71
CA GLY A 147 6.29 -3.89 -7.46
C GLY A 147 6.09 -2.60 -6.67
N ILE A 148 7.16 -1.82 -6.50
CA ILE A 148 7.07 -0.51 -5.85
C ILE A 148 6.18 0.42 -6.67
N ASN A 149 6.37 0.46 -7.99
CA ASN A 149 5.54 1.29 -8.87
C ASN A 149 4.07 0.89 -8.80
N ARG A 150 3.76 -0.41 -8.77
CA ARG A 150 2.40 -0.93 -8.57
C ARG A 150 1.83 -0.48 -7.23
N SER A 151 2.55 -0.70 -6.13
CA SER A 151 2.13 -0.34 -4.77
C SER A 151 1.85 1.16 -4.62
N ARG A 152 2.70 1.99 -5.22
CA ARG A 152 2.52 3.45 -5.22
C ARG A 152 1.34 3.89 -6.09
N ASN A 153 1.08 3.21 -7.21
CA ASN A 153 -0.10 3.46 -8.02
C ASN A 153 -1.38 3.08 -7.27
N ILE A 154 -1.38 1.95 -6.55
CA ILE A 154 -2.49 1.55 -5.67
C ILE A 154 -2.75 2.65 -4.64
N ARG A 155 -1.72 3.10 -3.90
CA ARG A 155 -1.88 4.22 -2.95
C ARG A 155 -2.49 5.45 -3.63
N HIS A 156 -2.01 5.82 -4.82
CA HIS A 156 -2.53 6.97 -5.56
C HIS A 156 -4.03 6.83 -5.85
N ILE A 157 -4.47 5.68 -6.35
CA ILE A 157 -5.88 5.40 -6.65
C ILE A 157 -6.71 5.40 -5.35
N LEU A 158 -6.23 4.77 -4.28
CA LEU A 158 -6.91 4.74 -2.99
C LEU A 158 -7.06 6.14 -2.37
N THR A 159 -6.05 6.99 -2.50
CA THR A 159 -6.05 8.35 -1.93
C THR A 159 -6.90 9.33 -2.73
N HIS A 160 -6.82 9.29 -4.07
CA HIS A 160 -7.44 10.33 -4.91
C HIS A 160 -8.72 9.90 -5.60
N GLN A 161 -8.94 8.60 -5.78
CA GLN A 161 -10.09 8.06 -6.48
C GLN A 161 -10.97 7.21 -5.56
N ARG A 162 -10.69 7.20 -4.24
CA ARG A 162 -11.37 6.33 -3.25
C ARG A 162 -11.41 4.85 -3.70
N GLY A 163 -10.37 4.41 -4.42
CA GLY A 163 -10.31 3.05 -4.95
C GLY A 163 -11.06 2.79 -6.26
N GLU A 164 -11.75 3.78 -6.82
CA GLU A 164 -12.52 3.62 -8.06
C GLU A 164 -11.64 3.37 -9.29
N LEU A 165 -11.91 2.30 -10.03
CA LEU A 165 -11.26 1.93 -11.29
C LEU A 165 -12.03 2.51 -12.48
N ARG A 166 -11.74 3.78 -12.78
CA ARG A 166 -12.50 4.60 -13.74
C ARG A 166 -12.24 4.30 -15.21
N THR A 167 -11.12 3.66 -15.55
CA THR A 167 -10.75 3.36 -16.95
C THR A 167 -10.60 1.85 -17.17
N VAL A 168 -10.72 1.42 -18.42
CA VAL A 168 -10.56 0.01 -18.81
C VAL A 168 -9.13 -0.47 -18.52
N GLU A 169 -8.14 0.40 -18.74
CA GLU A 169 -6.73 0.11 -18.46
C GLU A 169 -6.48 -0.08 -16.98
N LEU A 170 -7.10 0.73 -16.12
CA LEU A 170 -7.01 0.57 -14.66
C LEU A 170 -7.69 -0.71 -14.20
N ARG A 171 -8.85 -1.07 -14.77
CA ARG A 171 -9.51 -2.34 -14.48
C ARG A 171 -8.62 -3.52 -14.88
N ALA A 172 -8.10 -3.53 -16.10
CA ALA A 172 -7.18 -4.57 -16.59
C ALA A 172 -5.88 -4.65 -15.77
N GLN A 173 -5.37 -3.53 -15.27
CA GLN A 173 -4.16 -3.50 -14.45
C GLN A 173 -4.37 -4.06 -13.03
N PHE A 174 -5.57 -3.92 -12.47
CA PHE A 174 -5.86 -4.20 -11.06
C PHE A 174 -6.86 -5.34 -10.83
N SER A 175 -7.45 -5.92 -11.88
CA SER A 175 -8.21 -7.15 -11.79
C SER A 175 -7.26 -8.30 -11.43
N GLN A 176 -7.33 -8.76 -10.17
CA GLN A 176 -6.47 -9.84 -9.63
C GLN A 176 -6.78 -11.22 -10.21
N ALA A 177 -7.81 -11.31 -11.02
CA ALA A 177 -8.06 -12.39 -11.94
C ALA A 177 -8.37 -11.71 -13.27
N ASP A 178 -7.82 -12.19 -14.38
CA ASP A 178 -8.76 -12.40 -15.48
C ASP A 178 -9.87 -13.22 -14.83
N PRO A 179 -11.11 -12.71 -14.63
CA PRO A 179 -12.19 -13.65 -14.49
C PRO A 179 -12.00 -14.56 -15.70
N GLU A 180 -11.64 -15.84 -15.49
CA GLU A 180 -11.60 -16.78 -16.61
C GLU A 180 -12.92 -16.53 -17.31
N PRO A 181 -12.88 -16.09 -18.59
CA PRO A 181 -14.12 -15.83 -19.30
C PRO A 181 -14.97 -17.06 -19.06
N PRO A 182 -16.25 -16.91 -18.67
CA PRO A 182 -17.17 -18.02 -18.73
C PRO A 182 -16.86 -18.77 -20.03
N SER A 183 -16.54 -20.06 -19.94
CA SER A 183 -15.90 -20.83 -21.01
C SER A 183 -16.66 -20.84 -22.34
N ASP A 184 -17.87 -20.28 -22.30
CA ASP A 184 -18.87 -20.05 -23.32
C ASP A 184 -18.82 -18.66 -23.99
N LEU A 185 -17.97 -17.72 -23.54
CA LEU A 185 -17.82 -16.40 -24.16
C LEU A 185 -16.61 -16.34 -25.11
N ASP A 186 -16.82 -15.78 -26.30
CA ASP A 186 -15.72 -15.45 -27.21
C ASP A 186 -15.01 -14.13 -26.82
N ALA A 187 -13.94 -13.77 -27.54
CA ALA A 187 -13.13 -12.60 -27.21
C ALA A 187 -13.88 -11.25 -27.38
N GLU A 188 -14.91 -11.20 -28.23
CA GLU A 188 -15.70 -10.00 -28.48
C GLU A 188 -16.77 -9.85 -27.38
N ASP A 189 -17.41 -10.96 -27.00
CA ASP A 189 -18.34 -11.04 -25.89
C ASP A 189 -17.66 -10.86 -24.52
N TYR A 190 -16.40 -11.27 -24.35
CA TYR A 190 -15.62 -11.02 -23.13
C TYR A 190 -15.37 -9.51 -22.92
N GLY A 191 -15.04 -8.78 -23.99
CA GLY A 191 -14.90 -7.32 -23.95
C GLY A 191 -16.20 -6.63 -23.56
N MET A 192 -17.33 -7.12 -24.08
CA MET A 192 -18.66 -6.62 -23.73
C MET A 192 -19.09 -7.02 -22.32
N TRP A 193 -18.71 -8.22 -21.85
CA TRP A 193 -18.95 -8.71 -20.49
C TRP A 193 -18.16 -7.89 -19.47
N ILE A 194 -16.88 -7.57 -19.69
CA ILE A 194 -16.11 -6.63 -18.83
C ILE A 194 -16.73 -5.22 -18.84
N ALA A 195 -17.27 -4.79 -19.99
CA ALA A 195 -17.93 -3.49 -20.10
C ALA A 195 -19.30 -3.44 -19.39
N THR A 196 -19.99 -4.58 -19.26
CA THR A 196 -21.35 -4.70 -18.71
C THR A 196 -21.43 -5.35 -17.31
N ASN A 197 -20.38 -6.03 -16.84
CA ASN A 197 -20.25 -6.53 -15.47
C ASN A 197 -19.48 -5.52 -14.60
N PRO A 198 -20.18 -4.75 -13.74
CA PRO A 198 -19.57 -3.70 -12.91
C PRO A 198 -18.78 -4.24 -11.70
N ILE A 199 -18.47 -5.54 -11.67
CA ILE A 199 -18.07 -6.27 -10.45
C ILE A 199 -16.71 -5.82 -9.89
N GLN A 200 -15.88 -5.10 -10.64
CA GLN A 200 -14.69 -4.44 -10.09
C GLN A 200 -14.64 -2.97 -10.49
N SER A 201 -15.63 -2.21 -10.03
CA SER A 201 -15.54 -0.74 -10.01
C SER A 201 -14.51 -0.25 -8.99
N THR A 202 -14.03 -1.11 -8.09
CA THR A 202 -13.03 -0.82 -7.06
C THR A 202 -11.86 -1.82 -7.09
N ILE A 203 -10.71 -1.40 -6.57
CA ILE A 203 -9.55 -2.29 -6.38
C ILE A 203 -9.90 -3.40 -5.39
N ASP A 204 -9.58 -4.65 -5.72
CA ASP A 204 -9.59 -5.77 -4.76
C ASP A 204 -8.44 -5.61 -3.74
N LEU A 205 -8.83 -5.45 -2.47
CA LEU A 205 -7.94 -5.29 -1.33
C LEU A 205 -8.09 -6.43 -0.33
N SER A 206 -8.34 -7.66 -0.80
CA SER A 206 -8.32 -8.82 0.09
C SER A 206 -7.02 -8.87 0.91
N SER A 207 -7.07 -9.40 2.13
CA SER A 207 -5.92 -9.43 3.04
C SER A 207 -4.69 -10.11 2.42
N HIS A 208 -4.89 -11.05 1.49
CA HIS A 208 -3.79 -11.63 0.71
C HIS A 208 -3.03 -10.60 -0.13
N VAL A 209 -3.76 -9.68 -0.79
CA VAL A 209 -3.17 -8.59 -1.58
C VAL A 209 -2.41 -7.61 -0.70
N VAL A 210 -3.01 -7.22 0.43
CA VAL A 210 -2.42 -6.27 1.39
C VAL A 210 -1.13 -6.84 1.97
N ASN A 211 -1.16 -8.08 2.44
CA ASN A 211 0.03 -8.77 2.94
C ASN A 211 1.08 -8.96 1.85
N GLY A 212 0.68 -9.30 0.62
CA GLY A 212 1.58 -9.42 -0.53
C GLY A 212 2.32 -8.12 -0.85
N ILE A 213 1.63 -6.98 -0.82
CA ILE A 213 2.24 -5.65 -0.98
C ILE A 213 3.18 -5.34 0.19
N SER A 214 2.74 -5.59 1.43
CA SER A 214 3.57 -5.36 2.62
C SER A 214 4.86 -6.17 2.57
N ASP A 215 4.79 -7.45 2.21
CA ASP A 215 5.96 -8.34 2.10
C ASP A 215 6.88 -7.96 0.95
N GLU A 216 6.33 -7.48 -0.17
CA GLU A 216 7.13 -6.96 -1.28
C GLU A 216 7.93 -5.72 -0.86
N LEU A 217 7.29 -4.75 -0.21
CA LEU A 217 7.97 -3.56 0.31
C LEU A 217 9.04 -3.94 1.34
N ALA A 218 8.71 -4.86 2.26
CA ALA A 218 9.65 -5.38 3.25
C ALA A 218 10.87 -6.05 2.62
N ARG A 219 10.67 -6.81 1.53
CA ARG A 219 11.75 -7.44 0.78
C ARG A 219 12.69 -6.40 0.16
N VAL A 220 12.15 -5.32 -0.41
CA VAL A 220 12.99 -4.25 -0.97
C VAL A 220 13.77 -3.54 0.13
N VAL A 221 13.13 -3.22 1.26
CA VAL A 221 13.80 -2.61 2.42
C VAL A 221 14.97 -3.48 2.90
N ARG A 222 14.75 -4.78 3.13
CA ARG A 222 15.81 -5.73 3.53
C ARG A 222 16.93 -5.88 2.51
N LYS A 223 16.63 -5.73 1.22
CA LYS A 223 17.65 -5.76 0.16
C LYS A 223 18.51 -4.49 0.17
N MET A 224 17.93 -3.34 0.46
CA MET A 224 18.61 -2.05 0.44
C MET A 224 19.39 -1.77 1.72
N ASP A 225 18.85 -2.14 2.87
CA ASP A 225 19.38 -1.72 4.17
C ASP A 225 20.84 -2.13 4.45
N PRO A 226 21.32 -3.32 4.02
CA PRO A 226 22.73 -3.67 4.18
C PRO A 226 23.68 -2.63 3.57
N ARG A 227 23.30 -2.03 2.44
CA ARG A 227 24.08 -0.99 1.77
C ARG A 227 23.99 0.35 2.51
N ILE A 228 22.80 0.69 3.01
CA ILE A 228 22.59 1.89 3.83
C ILE A 228 23.45 1.80 5.10
N TRP A 229 23.31 0.70 5.84
CA TRP A 229 24.09 0.42 7.03
C TRP A 229 25.60 0.44 6.78
N ALA A 230 26.05 -0.13 5.65
CA ALA A 230 27.44 -0.09 5.24
C ALA A 230 27.95 1.34 5.05
N LEU A 231 27.18 2.21 4.38
CA LEU A 231 27.56 3.59 4.15
C LEU A 231 27.54 4.44 5.42
N SER A 232 26.58 4.19 6.31
CA SER A 232 26.39 4.95 7.55
C SER A 232 27.36 4.56 8.66
N TRP A 233 27.61 3.25 8.82
CA TRP A 233 28.29 2.68 9.99
C TRP A 233 29.44 1.74 9.63
N GLY A 234 29.39 1.12 8.45
CA GLY A 234 30.41 0.23 7.94
C GLY A 234 31.66 1.01 7.53
N ARG A 235 32.58 1.26 8.46
CA ARG A 235 33.92 1.77 8.14
C ARG A 235 34.54 0.91 7.02
N ASN A 236 34.66 1.46 5.82
CA ASN A 236 35.29 0.83 4.64
C ASN A 236 34.89 -0.64 4.41
N ILE A 237 33.66 -0.91 3.95
CA ILE A 237 33.39 -2.23 3.37
C ILE A 237 34.08 -2.30 1.99
N PRO A 238 35.04 -3.20 1.76
CA PRO A 238 35.67 -3.38 0.46
C PRO A 238 34.61 -3.70 -0.60
N GLY A 239 34.65 -2.99 -1.74
CA GLY A 239 33.69 -3.17 -2.85
C GLY A 239 32.44 -2.28 -2.80
N VAL A 240 32.30 -1.44 -1.77
CA VAL A 240 31.28 -0.38 -1.73
C VAL A 240 31.89 0.93 -2.23
N GLU A 241 32.16 1.02 -3.53
CA GLU A 241 32.50 2.30 -4.15
C GLU A 241 31.22 3.10 -4.34
N VAL A 242 31.21 4.33 -3.82
CA VAL A 242 30.20 5.33 -4.09
C VAL A 242 30.91 6.50 -4.74
N ASP A 243 30.46 6.90 -5.93
CA ASP A 243 30.96 8.09 -6.59
C ASP A 243 30.35 9.33 -5.92
N VAL A 244 31.01 9.76 -4.84
CA VAL A 244 30.65 10.98 -4.10
C VAL A 244 30.63 12.21 -5.02
N GLY A 245 31.49 12.25 -6.05
CA GLY A 245 31.53 13.32 -7.03
C GLY A 245 30.29 13.34 -7.92
N GLU A 246 29.82 12.18 -8.35
CA GLU A 246 28.56 12.03 -9.10
C GLU A 246 27.35 12.45 -8.25
N ILE A 247 27.31 12.05 -6.97
CA ILE A 247 26.24 12.46 -6.04
C ILE A 247 26.22 13.98 -5.87
N HIS A 248 27.38 14.61 -5.68
CA HIS A 248 27.47 16.07 -5.59
C HIS A 248 26.97 16.76 -6.86
N LYS A 249 27.39 16.30 -8.03
CA LYS A 249 26.94 16.84 -9.33
C LYS A 249 25.43 16.71 -9.49
N GLU A 250 24.86 15.57 -9.12
CA GLU A 250 23.41 15.37 -9.22
C GLU A 250 22.65 16.29 -8.27
N ILE A 251 23.11 16.44 -7.02
CA ILE A 251 22.48 17.36 -6.05
C ILE A 251 22.58 18.81 -6.53
N GLU A 252 23.72 19.23 -7.08
CA GLU A 252 23.89 20.56 -7.65
C GLU A 252 22.92 20.82 -8.81
N ARG A 253 22.75 19.85 -9.73
CA ARG A 253 21.75 19.94 -10.80
C ARG A 253 20.33 20.12 -10.26
N GLN A 254 19.99 19.45 -9.16
CA GLN A 254 18.68 19.56 -8.53
C GLN A 254 18.46 20.96 -7.93
N TRP A 255 19.47 21.50 -7.23
CA TRP A 255 19.42 22.88 -6.72
C TRP A 255 19.21 23.91 -7.83
N ILE A 256 19.87 23.74 -8.98
CA ILE A 256 19.70 24.62 -10.14
C ILE A 256 18.25 24.53 -10.68
N ARG A 257 17.66 23.33 -10.73
CA ARG A 257 16.27 23.15 -11.20
C ARG A 257 15.25 23.77 -10.25
N MET A 258 15.44 23.65 -8.93
CA MET A 258 14.52 24.22 -7.93
C MET A 258 14.53 25.76 -7.89
N ARG A 259 15.59 26.40 -8.38
CA ARG A 259 15.72 27.87 -8.42
C ARG A 259 15.13 28.52 -9.67
N ARG A 260 14.74 27.73 -10.68
CA ARG A 260 14.12 28.21 -11.92
C ARG A 260 12.60 28.12 -11.81
#